data_AF-A0A2M7C4S7-F1
#
_entry.id   AF-A0A2M7C4S7-F1
#
_cell.length_a   1.000
_cell.length_b   1.000
_cell.length_c   1.000
_cell.angle_alpha   90.00
_cell.angle_beta   90.00
_cell.angle_gamma   90.00
#
_symmetry.space_group_name_H-M   'P 1'
#
loop_
_entity.id
_entity.type
_entity.pdbx_description
1 polymer ?
#
loop_
_entity_poly.entity_id
_entity_poly.type
_entity_poly.pdbx_seq_one_letter_code
_entity_poly.pdbx_strand_id
1 'polypeptide(L)'
;MKRIKDVPFFPFFLKRIKDVPFFAGERIDFLRDEIRRHNRLYYTENSPEISDGEYDDLYAELKKLEEENPSLVSADSPTQKVGGSALPSFKSVTHKTPMLSLENTYSGEDIKTWLERNRKLAGGRPMTFVVEPKIDGIGISLTYEKGKLALAATRGDGLKGDDVTENIKTLKSVPQKLTGDFPAYLEVRGEVYMSRSAFSALNGERSRGGEALFANPRNAAAGTMKLLDSSRAAKRNLDCFLYQAGVIDPPAKISTHGEMLEYFKTLGLRVNPDIRRFDSADGMLEFFEEFNLKRQSLDYDVDGMVI
;
A
#
# COMPACT_ATOMS: atom_id res chain seq x y z
N MET A 1 26.75 42.98 18.74
CA MET A 1 27.11 42.36 17.44
C MET A 1 27.38 40.88 17.70
N LYS A 2 26.81 39.87 17.06
CA LYS A 2 25.67 39.68 16.14
C LYS A 2 25.33 38.17 16.28
N ARG A 3 24.06 37.80 16.40
CA ARG A 3 23.60 36.40 16.48
C ARG A 3 23.86 35.71 15.14
N ILE A 4 24.41 34.50 15.16
CA ILE A 4 24.45 33.62 13.99
C ILE A 4 23.11 32.87 13.95
N LYS A 5 22.12 33.54 13.35
CA LYS A 5 21.07 32.88 12.58
C LYS A 5 21.51 32.91 11.11
N ASP A 6 21.03 31.97 10.33
CA ASP A 6 21.12 31.87 8.87
C ASP A 6 22.32 31.06 8.34
N VAL A 7 22.14 29.74 8.31
CA VAL A 7 22.70 28.90 7.24
C VAL A 7 21.51 28.14 6.62
N PRO A 8 21.26 28.27 5.30
CA PRO A 8 20.09 27.69 4.66
C PRO A 8 20.23 26.17 4.56
N PHE A 9 19.18 25.45 4.97
CA PHE A 9 19.04 24.02 4.81
C PHE A 9 18.53 23.74 3.38
N PHE A 10 19.44 23.40 2.47
CA PHE A 10 19.17 22.97 1.09
C PHE A 10 20.19 21.86 0.72
N PRO A 11 19.95 21.05 -0.33
CA PRO A 11 19.87 19.59 -0.41
C PRO A 11 21.24 18.92 -0.62
N PHE A 12 22.30 19.51 -0.07
CA PHE A 12 23.69 19.12 -0.38
C PHE A 12 24.22 17.95 0.45
N PHE A 13 23.44 17.45 1.42
CA PHE A 13 23.94 16.51 2.42
C PHE A 13 24.08 15.08 1.89
N LEU A 14 23.16 14.62 1.03
CA LEU A 14 23.20 13.26 0.45
C LEU A 14 24.37 13.04 -0.51
N LYS A 15 24.83 14.08 -1.21
CA LYS A 15 25.90 13.94 -2.21
C LYS A 15 27.30 13.80 -1.60
N ARG A 16 27.50 14.26 -0.37
CA ARG A 16 28.83 14.29 0.28
C ARG A 16 29.13 13.04 1.13
N ILE A 17 28.15 12.16 1.35
CA ILE A 17 28.30 10.94 2.18
C ILE A 17 28.68 9.72 1.34
N LYS A 18 28.50 9.74 0.01
CA LYS A 18 28.94 8.65 -0.88
C LYS A 18 30.47 8.47 -0.94
N ASP A 19 31.25 9.45 -0.49
CA ASP A 19 32.71 9.50 -0.67
C ASP A 19 33.53 9.29 0.62
N VAL A 20 32.92 8.88 1.73
CA VAL A 20 33.67 8.54 2.97
C VAL A 20 33.67 7.02 3.14
N PRO A 21 34.85 6.36 3.19
CA PRO A 21 34.93 4.91 3.33
C PRO A 21 34.48 4.53 4.73
N PHE A 22 33.22 4.13 4.86
CA PHE A 22 32.69 3.52 6.05
C PHE A 22 33.04 2.03 6.03
N PHE A 23 33.44 1.46 7.17
CA PHE A 23 33.52 0.00 7.26
C PHE A 23 32.10 -0.57 7.09
N ALA A 24 31.97 -1.76 6.49
CA ALA A 24 30.66 -2.30 6.10
C ALA A 24 29.63 -2.32 7.25
N GLY A 25 30.05 -2.68 8.47
CA GLY A 25 29.17 -2.68 9.65
C GLY A 25 28.68 -1.29 10.06
N GLU A 26 29.55 -0.30 9.93
CA GLU A 26 29.27 1.11 10.19
C GLU A 26 28.16 1.60 9.23
N ARG A 27 28.22 1.22 7.94
CA ARG A 27 27.20 1.61 6.93
C ARG A 27 25.87 0.91 7.17
N ILE A 28 25.93 -0.36 7.56
CA ILE A 28 24.76 -1.15 7.93
C ILE A 28 24.03 -0.47 9.10
N ASP A 29 24.74 -0.05 10.15
CA ASP A 29 24.11 0.58 11.31
C ASP A 29 23.48 1.93 10.96
N PHE A 30 24.16 2.75 10.16
CA PHE A 30 23.60 4.01 9.65
C PHE A 30 22.30 3.78 8.86
N LEU A 31 22.30 2.82 7.93
CA LEU A 31 21.13 2.52 7.10
C LEU A 31 19.96 1.99 7.94
N ARG A 32 20.24 1.14 8.94
CA ARG A 32 19.22 0.65 9.88
C ARG A 32 18.54 1.81 10.60
N ASP A 33 19.31 2.78 11.08
CA ASP A 33 18.78 3.92 11.82
C ASP A 33 17.98 4.88 10.94
N GLU A 34 18.48 5.20 9.74
CA GLU A 34 17.73 6.03 8.78
C GLU A 34 16.43 5.35 8.34
N ILE A 35 16.46 4.06 8.01
CA ILE A 35 15.25 3.32 7.63
C ILE A 35 14.25 3.27 8.80
N ARG A 36 14.69 3.08 10.04
CA ARG A 36 13.81 3.15 11.23
C ARG A 36 13.20 4.54 11.40
N ARG A 37 14.00 5.59 11.23
CA ARG A 37 13.56 6.98 11.30
C ARG A 37 12.50 7.26 10.25
N HIS A 38 12.77 6.89 9.00
CA HIS A 38 11.85 7.09 7.89
C HIS A 38 10.59 6.22 8.01
N ASN A 39 10.70 4.99 8.51
CA ASN A 39 9.53 4.18 8.85
C ASN A 39 8.66 4.84 9.92
N ARG A 40 9.26 5.41 10.97
CA ARG A 40 8.50 6.15 12.00
C ARG A 40 7.84 7.39 11.41
N LEU A 41 8.57 8.18 10.61
CA LEU A 41 8.05 9.38 9.94
C LEU A 41 6.90 9.03 8.98
N TYR A 42 7.03 7.93 8.25
CA TYR A 42 6.07 7.47 7.26
C TYR A 42 4.84 6.82 7.90
N TYR A 43 5.03 5.79 8.74
CA TYR A 43 3.93 4.99 9.29
C TYR A 43 3.31 5.56 10.57
N THR A 44 4.07 6.28 11.40
CA THR A 44 3.59 6.78 12.70
C THR A 44 3.26 8.26 12.65
N GLU A 45 4.19 9.08 12.15
CA GLU A 45 4.06 10.54 12.18
C GLU A 45 3.34 11.12 10.94
N ASN A 46 3.19 10.34 9.86
CA ASN A 46 2.64 10.77 8.57
C ASN A 46 3.30 12.06 8.03
N SER A 47 4.61 12.21 8.24
CA SER A 47 5.41 13.36 7.82
C SER A 47 6.71 12.89 7.16
N PRO A 48 6.64 12.18 6.01
CA PRO A 48 7.84 11.70 5.34
C PRO A 48 8.72 12.85 4.87
N GLU A 49 10.03 12.69 5.07
CA GLU A 49 11.05 13.68 4.67
C GLU A 49 11.76 13.31 3.36
N ILE A 50 11.64 12.06 2.93
CA ILE A 50 12.22 11.53 1.68
C ILE A 50 11.10 10.92 0.83
N SER A 51 11.35 10.84 -0.47
CA SER A 51 10.46 10.16 -1.41
C SER A 51 10.51 8.64 -1.25
N ASP A 52 9.50 7.94 -1.76
CA ASP A 52 9.45 6.48 -1.74
C ASP A 52 10.63 5.87 -2.51
N GLY A 53 11.06 6.48 -3.63
CA GLY A 53 12.24 6.03 -4.38
C GLY A 53 13.55 6.19 -3.60
N GLU A 54 13.71 7.28 -2.84
CA GLU A 54 14.87 7.44 -1.95
C GLU A 54 14.85 6.45 -0.78
N TYR A 55 13.67 6.12 -0.26
CA TYR A 55 13.52 5.07 0.75
C TYR A 55 13.88 3.69 0.19
N ASP A 56 13.40 3.37 -1.02
CA ASP A 56 13.70 2.12 -1.71
C ASP A 56 15.20 1.97 -1.98
N ASP A 57 15.89 3.05 -2.36
CA ASP A 57 17.34 3.07 -2.53
C ASP A 57 18.08 2.73 -1.22
N LEU A 58 17.67 3.33 -0.09
CA LEU A 58 18.24 3.04 1.24
C LEU A 58 18.01 1.58 1.63
N TYR A 59 16.80 1.07 1.40
CA TYR A 59 16.43 -0.29 1.73
C TYR A 59 17.17 -1.33 0.87
N ALA A 60 17.28 -1.08 -0.44
CA ALA A 60 18.01 -1.92 -1.38
C ALA A 60 19.51 -1.97 -1.03
N GLU A 61 20.08 -0.83 -0.64
CA GLU A 61 21.47 -0.76 -0.17
C GLU A 61 21.70 -1.59 1.10
N LEU A 62 20.83 -1.45 2.11
CA LEU A 62 20.93 -2.23 3.35
C LEU A 62 20.83 -3.73 3.06
N LYS A 63 19.85 -4.13 2.25
CA LYS A 63 19.64 -5.53 1.88
C LYS A 63 20.87 -6.12 1.20
N LYS A 64 21.45 -5.41 0.23
CA LYS A 64 22.67 -5.83 -0.46
C LYS A 64 23.85 -6.01 0.51
N LEU A 65 24.08 -5.05 1.40
CA LEU A 65 25.19 -5.11 2.36
C LEU A 65 25.03 -6.28 3.36
N GLU A 66 23.80 -6.58 3.76
CA GLU A 66 23.48 -7.72 4.63
C GLU A 66 23.63 -9.07 3.92
N GLU A 67 23.30 -9.15 2.62
CA GLU A 67 23.56 -10.33 1.78
C GLU A 67 25.06 -10.58 1.60
N GLU A 68 25.85 -9.51 1.42
CA GLU A 68 27.31 -9.57 1.27
C GLU A 68 28.03 -9.83 2.61
N ASN A 69 27.38 -9.55 3.75
CA ASN A 69 27.96 -9.69 5.10
C ASN A 69 27.02 -10.44 6.07
N PRO A 70 26.76 -11.75 5.90
CA PRO A 70 25.78 -12.48 6.70
C PRO A 70 26.04 -12.47 8.21
N SER A 71 27.31 -12.33 8.65
CA SER A 71 27.68 -12.24 10.06
C SER A 71 27.26 -10.93 10.75
N LEU A 72 26.91 -9.91 9.97
CA LEU A 72 26.46 -8.60 10.46
C LEU A 72 24.94 -8.45 10.49
N VAL A 73 24.19 -9.45 10.01
CA VAL A 73 22.73 -9.46 10.04
C VAL A 73 22.24 -9.65 11.46
N SER A 74 21.47 -8.69 11.96
CA SER A 74 20.85 -8.77 13.27
C SER A 74 19.36 -9.10 13.15
N ALA A 75 18.84 -9.86 14.12
CA ALA A 75 17.42 -10.21 14.17
C ALA A 75 16.48 -9.00 14.35
N ASP A 76 17.04 -7.80 14.59
CA ASP A 76 16.33 -6.54 14.71
C ASP A 76 16.55 -5.55 13.55
N SER A 77 17.24 -5.99 12.50
CA SER A 77 17.38 -5.22 11.28
C SER A 77 16.01 -4.94 10.65
N PRO A 78 15.78 -3.76 10.04
CA PRO A 78 14.55 -3.48 9.28
C PRO A 78 14.29 -4.43 8.11
N THR A 79 15.30 -5.17 7.64
CA THR A 79 15.12 -6.25 6.66
C THR A 79 14.56 -7.53 7.29
N GLN A 80 14.64 -7.66 8.63
CA GLN A 80 14.24 -8.83 9.42
C GLN A 80 13.01 -8.60 10.31
N LYS A 81 12.73 -7.35 10.71
CA LYS A 81 11.60 -6.98 11.58
C LYS A 81 10.55 -6.19 10.85
N VAL A 82 9.30 -6.50 11.19
CA VAL A 82 8.14 -5.72 10.77
C VAL A 82 7.47 -5.11 12.02
N GLY A 83 7.65 -3.79 12.21
CA GLY A 83 6.80 -2.84 12.99
C GLY A 83 6.74 -2.91 14.54
N GLY A 84 7.17 -1.83 15.23
CA GLY A 84 7.09 -1.64 16.70
C GLY A 84 5.95 -0.72 17.20
N SER A 85 5.66 -0.74 18.52
CA SER A 85 4.43 -0.19 19.17
C SER A 85 4.59 1.14 19.94
N ALA A 86 3.57 2.03 19.93
CA ALA A 86 2.86 2.60 21.12
C ALA A 86 2.04 3.91 20.85
N LEU A 87 0.81 3.99 21.42
CA LEU A 87 -0.04 5.12 21.90
C LEU A 87 -1.41 4.51 22.37
N PRO A 88 -2.46 5.22 22.88
CA PRO A 88 -3.80 4.63 23.02
C PRO A 88 -4.30 4.34 21.61
N SER A 89 -3.87 3.19 21.14
CA SER A 89 -3.75 2.86 19.74
C SER A 89 -4.99 2.09 19.37
N PHE A 90 -5.29 2.13 18.08
CA PHE A 90 -6.18 1.14 17.51
C PHE A 90 -5.80 -0.24 18.01
N LYS A 91 -6.81 -1.05 18.35
CA LYS A 91 -6.58 -2.40 18.81
C LYS A 91 -5.84 -3.14 17.70
N SER A 92 -4.69 -3.74 18.03
CA SER A 92 -3.99 -4.56 17.07
C SER A 92 -4.80 -5.82 16.75
N VAL A 93 -4.91 -6.12 15.46
CA VAL A 93 -5.64 -7.26 14.90
C VAL A 93 -4.65 -8.14 14.16
N THR A 94 -4.59 -9.41 14.51
CA THR A 94 -3.86 -10.41 13.72
C THR A 94 -4.71 -10.85 12.55
N HIS A 95 -4.18 -10.75 11.33
CA HIS A 95 -4.84 -11.23 10.11
C HIS A 95 -4.90 -12.76 10.13
N LYS A 96 -6.01 -13.34 9.64
CA LYS A 96 -6.17 -14.81 9.57
C LYS A 96 -5.17 -15.44 8.60
N THR A 97 -4.87 -14.73 7.51
CA THR A 97 -3.81 -15.08 6.56
C THR A 97 -2.91 -13.86 6.37
N PRO A 98 -1.59 -14.03 6.17
CA PRO A 98 -0.70 -12.90 5.93
C PRO A 98 -1.16 -12.03 4.74
N MET A 99 -1.10 -10.72 4.90
CA MET A 99 -1.22 -9.73 3.83
C MET A 99 0.16 -9.50 3.23
N LEU A 100 0.36 -10.00 2.01
CA LEU A 100 1.63 -9.95 1.30
C LEU A 100 1.83 -8.61 0.58
N SER A 101 3.08 -8.31 0.25
CA SER A 101 3.44 -7.27 -0.72
C SER A 101 3.55 -7.87 -2.13
N LEU A 102 3.72 -6.99 -3.11
CA LEU A 102 4.02 -7.35 -4.50
C LEU A 102 5.48 -7.04 -4.81
N GLU A 103 6.13 -7.91 -5.59
CA GLU A 103 7.36 -7.53 -6.30
C GLU A 103 7.02 -6.53 -7.41
N ASN A 104 7.99 -5.70 -7.80
CA ASN A 104 7.82 -4.67 -8.82
C ASN A 104 8.83 -4.81 -9.96
N THR A 105 8.47 -4.29 -11.14
CA THR A 105 9.39 -4.12 -12.27
C THR A 105 8.97 -2.89 -13.08
N TYR A 106 9.93 -2.33 -13.82
CA TYR A 106 9.73 -1.23 -14.77
C TYR A 106 10.14 -1.64 -16.20
N SER A 107 10.42 -2.93 -16.42
CA SER A 107 10.96 -3.47 -17.66
C SER A 107 9.94 -4.40 -18.33
N GLY A 108 9.60 -4.10 -19.59
CA GLY A 108 8.76 -4.97 -20.40
C GLY A 108 9.36 -6.36 -20.63
N GLU A 109 10.69 -6.46 -20.63
CA GLU A 109 11.41 -7.74 -20.78
C GLU A 109 11.29 -8.61 -19.52
N ASP A 110 11.31 -7.99 -18.34
CA ASP A 110 11.11 -8.69 -17.08
C ASP A 110 9.71 -9.32 -17.02
N ILE A 111 8.70 -8.60 -17.54
CA ILE A 111 7.32 -9.11 -17.65
C ILE A 111 7.27 -10.34 -18.57
N LYS A 112 7.92 -10.28 -19.74
CA LYS A 112 8.00 -11.43 -20.66
C LYS A 112 8.64 -12.64 -19.99
N THR A 113 9.78 -12.41 -19.34
CA THR A 113 10.51 -13.44 -18.59
C THR A 113 9.67 -14.03 -17.45
N TRP A 114 8.97 -13.18 -16.69
CA TRP A 114 8.09 -13.58 -15.60
C TRP A 114 6.92 -14.43 -16.10
N LEU A 115 6.29 -14.06 -17.22
CA LEU A 115 5.20 -14.81 -17.84
C LEU A 115 5.67 -16.19 -18.32
N GLU A 116 6.83 -16.27 -18.99
CA GLU A 116 7.40 -17.54 -19.43
C GLU A 116 7.72 -18.47 -18.25
N ARG A 117 8.32 -17.91 -17.18
CA ARG A 117 8.60 -18.65 -15.95
C ARG A 117 7.31 -19.24 -15.36
N ASN A 118 6.25 -18.44 -15.25
CA ASN A 118 4.97 -18.89 -14.70
C ASN A 118 4.30 -19.96 -15.58
N ARG A 119 4.33 -19.81 -16.90
CA ARG A 119 3.81 -20.85 -17.82
C ARG A 119 4.56 -22.18 -17.69
N LYS A 120 5.90 -22.14 -17.53
CA LYS A 120 6.70 -23.34 -17.29
C LYS A 120 6.32 -24.00 -15.96
N LEU A 121 6.17 -23.21 -14.88
CA LEU A 121 5.72 -23.70 -13.57
C LEU A 121 4.30 -24.30 -13.63
N ALA A 122 3.43 -23.75 -14.49
CA ALA A 122 2.08 -24.27 -14.70
C ALA A 122 2.03 -25.52 -15.58
N GLY A 123 3.17 -26.04 -16.05
CA GLY A 123 3.24 -27.22 -16.91
C GLY A 123 2.81 -26.96 -18.36
N GLY A 124 2.96 -25.74 -18.86
CA GLY A 124 2.61 -25.36 -20.23
C GLY A 124 1.10 -25.17 -20.48
N ARG A 125 0.28 -25.19 -19.42
CA ARG A 125 -1.15 -24.87 -19.53
C ARG A 125 -1.34 -23.41 -19.99
N PRO A 126 -2.36 -23.12 -20.82
CA PRO A 126 -2.75 -21.75 -21.10
C PRO A 126 -3.02 -20.99 -19.80
N MET A 127 -2.52 -19.77 -19.71
CA MET A 127 -2.70 -18.89 -18.56
C MET A 127 -3.25 -17.55 -19.05
N THR A 128 -4.32 -17.11 -18.40
CA THR A 128 -4.87 -15.77 -18.52
C THR A 128 -4.53 -15.00 -17.26
N PHE A 129 -4.09 -13.76 -17.42
CA PHE A 129 -3.70 -12.86 -16.34
C PHE A 129 -4.72 -11.74 -16.24
N VAL A 130 -5.00 -11.30 -15.02
CA VAL A 130 -5.90 -10.20 -14.76
C VAL A 130 -5.06 -9.00 -14.38
N VAL A 131 -5.17 -7.94 -15.17
CA VAL A 131 -4.41 -6.72 -14.96
C VAL A 131 -5.32 -5.66 -14.37
N GLU A 132 -4.87 -5.05 -13.26
CA GLU A 132 -5.61 -4.04 -12.50
C GLU A 132 -4.75 -2.79 -12.23
N PRO A 133 -5.35 -1.59 -12.12
CA PRO A 133 -4.63 -0.41 -11.65
C PRO A 133 -4.09 -0.61 -10.23
N LYS A 134 -2.80 -0.32 -10.03
CA LYS A 134 -2.17 -0.34 -8.71
C LYS A 134 -2.47 0.97 -7.97
N ILE A 135 -3.58 0.97 -7.22
CA ILE A 135 -4.06 2.15 -6.50
C ILE A 135 -3.02 2.60 -5.47
N ASP A 136 -2.69 3.90 -5.49
CA ASP A 136 -1.78 4.46 -4.49
C ASP A 136 -2.56 4.88 -3.23
N GLY A 137 -2.71 3.94 -2.31
CA GLY A 137 -3.46 4.13 -1.08
C GLY A 137 -2.89 3.34 0.09
N ILE A 138 -3.79 2.82 0.92
CA ILE A 138 -3.46 1.99 2.07
C ILE A 138 -4.23 0.68 2.03
N GLY A 139 -3.49 -0.43 2.06
CA GLY A 139 -4.06 -1.77 2.11
C GLY A 139 -4.96 -1.97 3.33
N ILE A 140 -6.16 -2.50 3.08
CA ILE A 140 -7.18 -2.80 4.08
C ILE A 140 -7.65 -4.25 3.95
N SER A 141 -8.01 -4.86 5.06
CA SER A 141 -8.78 -6.10 5.14
C SER A 141 -10.14 -5.82 5.79
N LEU A 142 -11.21 -6.27 5.16
CA LEU A 142 -12.60 -6.14 5.59
C LEU A 142 -13.17 -7.54 5.86
N THR A 143 -13.58 -7.79 7.09
CA THR A 143 -14.22 -9.05 7.49
C THR A 143 -15.73 -8.85 7.62
N TYR A 144 -16.48 -9.66 6.87
CA TYR A 144 -17.92 -9.78 6.94
C TYR A 144 -18.31 -11.10 7.59
N GLU A 145 -19.16 -11.04 8.61
CA GLU A 145 -19.76 -12.21 9.24
C GLU A 145 -21.27 -12.19 9.01
N LYS A 146 -21.80 -13.27 8.44
CA LYS A 146 -23.21 -13.41 8.04
C LYS A 146 -23.69 -12.18 7.25
N GLY A 147 -22.83 -11.72 6.32
CA GLY A 147 -23.08 -10.59 5.45
C GLY A 147 -22.98 -9.21 6.10
N LYS A 148 -22.56 -9.07 7.36
CA LYS A 148 -22.41 -7.77 8.03
C LYS A 148 -20.95 -7.45 8.27
N LEU A 149 -20.53 -6.22 7.99
CA LEU A 149 -19.17 -5.76 8.29
C LEU A 149 -18.92 -5.86 9.80
N ALA A 150 -18.05 -6.78 10.19
CA ALA A 150 -17.74 -7.09 11.58
C ALA A 150 -16.43 -6.44 12.03
N LEU A 151 -15.45 -6.38 11.13
CA LEU A 151 -14.11 -5.88 11.43
C LEU A 151 -13.48 -5.31 10.16
N ALA A 152 -12.71 -4.24 10.31
CA ALA A 152 -11.77 -3.78 9.29
C ALA A 152 -10.41 -3.50 9.91
N ALA A 153 -9.34 -3.94 9.25
CA ALA A 153 -7.98 -3.79 9.74
C ALA A 153 -7.06 -3.27 8.65
N THR A 154 -6.15 -2.37 9.00
CA THR A 154 -5.07 -1.94 8.09
C THR A 154 -4.12 -3.10 7.79
N ARG A 155 -3.34 -3.01 6.72
CA ARG A 155 -2.28 -4.00 6.45
C ARG A 155 -1.30 -4.12 7.61
N GLY A 156 -0.88 -2.97 8.15
CA GLY A 156 0.20 -2.86 9.11
C GLY A 156 1.45 -3.56 8.61
N ASP A 157 1.91 -4.53 9.38
CA ASP A 157 3.15 -5.28 9.15
C ASP A 157 2.93 -6.52 8.24
N GLY A 158 1.70 -6.73 7.76
CA GLY A 158 1.29 -7.89 6.96
C GLY A 158 0.77 -9.07 7.79
N LEU A 159 1.15 -9.19 9.05
CA LEU A 159 0.61 -10.17 10.01
C LEU A 159 -0.39 -9.53 10.97
N LYS A 160 -0.13 -8.28 11.34
CA LYS A 160 -0.92 -7.49 12.27
C LYS A 160 -1.22 -6.11 11.69
N GLY A 161 -2.47 -5.73 11.81
CA GLY A 161 -3.01 -4.42 11.47
C GLY A 161 -3.57 -3.68 12.67
N ASP A 162 -4.03 -2.46 12.40
CA ASP A 162 -4.81 -1.65 13.32
C ASP A 162 -6.31 -1.84 13.03
N ASP A 163 -7.13 -2.12 14.04
CA ASP A 163 -8.60 -2.14 13.92
C ASP A 163 -9.12 -0.75 13.60
N VAL A 164 -9.55 -0.53 12.35
CA VAL A 164 -10.06 0.75 11.87
C VAL A 164 -11.54 0.65 11.47
N THR A 165 -12.27 -0.28 12.07
CA THR A 165 -13.67 -0.61 11.74
C THR A 165 -14.57 0.62 11.74
N GLU A 166 -14.48 1.47 12.77
CA GLU A 166 -15.33 2.66 12.89
C GLU A 166 -15.03 3.71 11.82
N ASN A 167 -13.78 3.83 11.38
CA ASN A 167 -13.41 4.73 10.28
C ASN A 167 -13.88 4.18 8.94
N ILE A 168 -13.74 2.87 8.71
CA ILE A 168 -14.22 2.21 7.49
C ILE A 168 -15.74 2.32 7.33
N LYS A 169 -16.51 2.22 8.42
CA LYS A 169 -17.98 2.37 8.39
C LYS A 169 -18.45 3.73 7.84
N THR A 170 -17.57 4.73 7.76
CA THR A 170 -17.86 6.06 7.22
C THR A 170 -17.71 6.15 5.70
N LEU A 171 -17.02 5.20 5.07
CA LEU A 171 -16.78 5.19 3.63
C LEU A 171 -18.05 4.72 2.91
N LYS A 172 -18.61 5.57 2.05
CA LYS A 172 -19.83 5.26 1.27
C LYS A 172 -19.66 4.08 0.32
N SER A 173 -18.44 3.82 -0.13
CA SER A 173 -18.09 2.73 -1.03
C SER A 173 -17.92 1.38 -0.34
N VAL A 174 -17.89 1.35 1.00
CA VAL A 174 -17.82 0.12 1.76
C VAL A 174 -19.22 -0.21 2.28
N PRO A 175 -19.88 -1.26 1.76
CA PRO A 175 -21.22 -1.62 2.23
C PRO A 175 -21.15 -2.14 3.66
N GLN A 176 -22.00 -1.65 4.56
CA GLN A 176 -22.09 -2.22 5.92
C GLN A 176 -22.75 -3.61 5.94
N LYS A 177 -23.52 -3.93 4.87
CA LYS A 177 -24.15 -5.23 4.65
C LYS A 177 -23.96 -5.65 3.19
N LEU A 178 -23.53 -6.88 2.98
CA LEU A 178 -23.43 -7.49 1.66
C LEU A 178 -24.82 -7.76 1.08
N THR A 179 -24.87 -7.78 -0.24
CA THR A 179 -26.05 -8.19 -1.01
C THR A 179 -25.80 -9.54 -1.68
N GLY A 180 -26.83 -10.13 -2.31
CA GLY A 180 -26.67 -11.39 -3.02
C GLY A 180 -26.41 -12.61 -2.13
N ASP A 181 -25.72 -13.61 -2.70
CA ASP A 181 -25.38 -14.87 -2.03
C ASP A 181 -23.97 -14.79 -1.43
N PHE A 182 -23.90 -14.44 -0.15
CA PHE A 182 -22.66 -14.30 0.61
C PHE A 182 -22.40 -15.50 1.54
N PRO A 183 -21.13 -15.86 1.80
CA PRO A 183 -20.78 -16.92 2.73
C PRO A 183 -21.01 -16.48 4.18
N ALA A 184 -20.93 -17.43 5.12
CA ALA A 184 -21.05 -17.14 6.54
C ALA A 184 -19.90 -16.24 7.05
N TYR A 185 -18.72 -16.36 6.44
CA TYR A 185 -17.54 -15.54 6.71
C TYR A 185 -16.85 -15.16 5.39
N LEU A 186 -16.57 -13.89 5.19
CA LEU A 186 -15.81 -13.37 4.06
C LEU A 186 -14.80 -12.33 4.53
N GLU A 187 -13.52 -12.58 4.32
CA GLU A 187 -12.48 -11.54 4.36
C GLU A 187 -12.20 -11.06 2.93
N VAL A 188 -12.26 -9.76 2.73
CA VAL A 188 -11.97 -9.10 1.46
C VAL A 188 -10.94 -8.00 1.64
N ARG A 189 -9.98 -7.94 0.74
CA ARG A 189 -8.85 -7.04 0.76
C ARG A 189 -8.97 -6.02 -0.36
N GLY A 190 -8.50 -4.82 -0.07
CA GLY A 190 -8.62 -3.69 -0.95
C GLY A 190 -7.63 -2.60 -0.62
N GLU A 191 -7.77 -1.49 -1.33
CA GLU A 191 -7.03 -0.26 -1.08
C GLU A 191 -8.01 0.83 -0.70
N VAL A 192 -7.77 1.49 0.44
CA VAL A 192 -8.44 2.75 0.78
C VAL A 192 -7.61 3.88 0.22
N TYR A 193 -8.24 4.81 -0.50
CA TYR A 193 -7.56 5.93 -1.14
C TYR A 193 -8.31 7.24 -0.93
N MET A 194 -7.61 8.35 -1.16
CA MET A 194 -8.18 9.69 -1.18
C MET A 194 -8.14 10.21 -2.61
N SER A 195 -9.26 10.76 -3.08
CA SER A 195 -9.30 11.38 -4.41
C SER A 195 -8.45 12.66 -4.44
N ARG A 196 -7.91 13.04 -5.60
CA ARG A 196 -7.13 14.28 -5.79
C ARG A 196 -7.95 15.50 -5.43
N SER A 197 -9.24 15.49 -5.79
CA SER A 197 -10.19 16.53 -5.42
C SER A 197 -10.39 16.62 -3.90
N ALA A 198 -10.59 15.48 -3.22
CA ALA A 198 -10.73 15.44 -1.76
C ALA A 198 -9.44 15.87 -1.04
N PHE A 199 -8.28 15.46 -1.56
CA PHE A 199 -6.96 15.86 -1.05
C PHE A 199 -6.72 17.37 -1.19
N SER A 200 -7.03 17.94 -2.36
CA SER A 200 -6.91 19.38 -2.60
C SER A 200 -7.80 20.19 -1.65
N ALA A 201 -9.06 19.76 -1.47
CA ALA A 201 -9.98 20.38 -0.52
C ALA A 201 -9.43 20.32 0.92
N LEU A 202 -8.93 19.16 1.34
CA LEU A 202 -8.37 18.95 2.66
C LEU A 202 -7.14 19.83 2.92
N ASN A 203 -6.18 19.87 2.00
CA ASN A 203 -5.02 20.74 2.15
C ASN A 203 -5.40 22.22 2.12
N GLY A 204 -6.43 22.60 1.34
CA GLY A 204 -7.01 23.94 1.39
C GLY A 204 -7.58 24.31 2.76
N GLU A 205 -8.30 23.40 3.41
CA GLU A 205 -8.79 23.59 4.79
C GLU A 205 -7.65 23.72 5.80
N ARG A 206 -6.65 22.83 5.73
CA ARG A 206 -5.49 22.83 6.62
C ARG A 206 -4.66 24.11 6.49
N SER A 207 -4.44 24.57 5.26
CA SER A 207 -3.74 25.82 4.99
C SER A 207 -4.45 27.02 5.61
N ARG A 208 -5.78 27.12 5.49
CA ARG A 208 -6.57 28.18 6.12
C ARG A 208 -6.55 28.10 7.65
N GLY A 209 -6.44 26.89 8.21
CA GLY A 209 -6.32 26.64 9.64
C GLY A 209 -4.90 26.80 10.21
N GLY A 210 -3.89 27.07 9.38
CA GLY A 210 -2.49 27.12 9.80
C GLY A 210 -1.90 25.75 10.19
N GLU A 211 -2.53 24.65 9.75
CA GLU A 211 -2.05 23.29 9.97
C GLU A 211 -1.05 22.86 8.88
N ALA A 212 -0.13 21.95 9.22
CA ALA A 212 0.81 21.37 8.26
C ALA A 212 0.07 20.61 7.15
N LEU A 213 0.45 20.81 5.88
CA LEU A 213 -0.18 20.13 4.75
C LEU A 213 0.25 18.67 4.65
N PHE A 214 -0.61 17.84 4.06
CA PHE A 214 -0.21 16.49 3.66
C PHE A 214 0.59 16.55 2.36
N ALA A 215 1.62 15.70 2.26
CA ALA A 215 2.50 15.66 1.10
C ALA A 215 1.82 15.07 -0.16
N ASN A 216 0.99 14.03 0.01
CA ASN A 216 0.30 13.35 -1.08
C ASN A 216 -1.03 12.71 -0.59
N PRO A 217 -1.92 12.28 -1.51
CA PRO A 217 -3.20 11.66 -1.15
C PRO A 217 -3.06 10.39 -0.32
N ARG A 218 -2.03 9.56 -0.58
CA ARG A 218 -1.73 8.35 0.19
C ARG A 218 -1.53 8.64 1.68
N ASN A 219 -0.68 9.62 2.01
CA ASN A 219 -0.42 10.04 3.39
C ASN A 219 -1.66 10.67 4.04
N ALA A 220 -2.45 11.42 3.27
CA ALA A 220 -3.71 11.97 3.76
C ALA A 220 -4.74 10.87 4.06
N ALA A 221 -4.80 9.81 3.25
CA ALA A 221 -5.64 8.64 3.49
C ALA A 221 -5.17 7.87 4.74
N ALA A 222 -3.87 7.61 4.86
CA ALA A 222 -3.26 6.95 6.02
C ALA A 222 -3.55 7.71 7.33
N GLY A 223 -3.28 9.01 7.35
CA GLY A 223 -3.54 9.87 8.50
C GLY A 223 -5.02 9.94 8.86
N THR A 224 -5.90 9.93 7.85
CA THR A 224 -7.36 9.92 8.06
C THR A 224 -7.83 8.61 8.68
N MET A 225 -7.34 7.47 8.21
CA MET A 225 -7.70 6.17 8.78
C MET A 225 -7.22 5.98 10.21
N LYS A 226 -6.25 6.77 10.65
CA LYS A 226 -5.75 6.79 12.03
C LYS A 226 -6.40 7.86 12.93
N LEU A 227 -7.50 8.47 12.50
CA LEU A 227 -8.27 9.38 13.36
C LEU A 227 -9.07 8.59 14.40
N LEU A 228 -8.92 8.93 15.69
CA LEU A 228 -9.69 8.30 16.77
C LEU A 228 -11.18 8.67 16.74
N ASP A 229 -11.51 9.84 16.19
CA ASP A 229 -12.89 10.30 15.99
C ASP A 229 -13.31 10.05 14.54
N SER A 230 -14.14 9.03 14.34
CA SER A 230 -14.64 8.63 13.01
C SER A 230 -15.50 9.70 12.35
N SER A 231 -16.10 10.63 13.10
CA SER A 231 -16.86 11.74 12.51
C SER A 231 -15.95 12.68 11.70
N ARG A 232 -14.66 12.76 12.06
CA ARG A 232 -13.66 13.48 11.28
C ARG A 232 -13.26 12.70 10.04
N ALA A 233 -13.09 11.38 10.13
CA ALA A 233 -12.81 10.53 8.99
C ALA A 233 -13.93 10.61 7.93
N ALA A 234 -15.20 10.63 8.37
CA ALA A 234 -16.36 10.78 7.49
C ALA A 234 -16.31 12.05 6.62
N LYS A 235 -15.71 13.14 7.11
CA LYS A 235 -15.59 14.41 6.36
C LYS A 235 -14.49 14.38 5.29
N ARG A 236 -13.60 13.38 5.32
CA ARG A 236 -12.44 13.28 4.41
C ARG A 236 -12.73 12.56 3.10
N ASN A 237 -13.96 12.06 2.94
CA ASN A 237 -14.45 11.44 1.69
C ASN A 237 -13.47 10.40 1.12
N LEU A 238 -12.94 9.52 1.97
CA LEU A 238 -12.16 8.38 1.51
C LEU A 238 -13.04 7.43 0.70
N ASP A 239 -12.38 6.67 -0.16
CA ASP A 239 -13.00 5.69 -1.03
C ASP A 239 -12.18 4.39 -1.01
N CYS A 240 -12.73 3.30 -1.54
CA CYS A 240 -12.13 1.98 -1.46
C CYS A 240 -12.45 1.13 -2.69
N PHE A 241 -11.42 0.45 -3.20
CA PHE A 241 -11.55 -0.61 -4.20
C PHE A 241 -11.09 -1.94 -3.60
N LEU A 242 -11.85 -3.00 -3.87
CA LEU A 242 -11.59 -4.35 -3.39
C LEU A 242 -11.02 -5.18 -4.54
N TYR A 243 -9.94 -5.91 -4.27
CA TYR A 243 -9.18 -6.63 -5.28
C TYR A 243 -8.92 -8.10 -4.94
N GLN A 244 -8.99 -8.54 -3.68
CA GLN A 244 -8.62 -9.91 -3.31
C GLN A 244 -9.49 -10.48 -2.19
N ALA A 245 -9.71 -11.79 -2.19
CA ALA A 245 -10.29 -12.51 -1.06
C ALA A 245 -9.19 -13.00 -0.12
N GLY A 246 -9.39 -12.84 1.19
CA GLY A 246 -8.66 -13.56 2.21
C GLY A 246 -9.31 -14.94 2.44
N VAL A 247 -9.97 -15.10 3.58
CA VAL A 247 -10.74 -16.30 3.91
C VAL A 247 -12.18 -16.21 3.41
N ILE A 248 -12.67 -17.27 2.77
CA ILE A 248 -14.08 -17.47 2.39
C ILE A 248 -14.56 -18.76 3.06
N ASP A 249 -15.59 -18.69 3.91
CA ASP A 249 -16.14 -19.85 4.62
C ASP A 249 -17.68 -19.81 4.71
N PRO A 250 -18.40 -20.79 4.13
CA PRO A 250 -17.87 -21.93 3.37
C PRO A 250 -17.20 -21.48 2.06
N PRO A 251 -16.27 -22.28 1.49
CA PRO A 251 -15.61 -21.93 0.25
C PRO A 251 -16.61 -21.70 -0.88
N ALA A 252 -16.50 -20.56 -1.56
CA ALA A 252 -17.27 -20.27 -2.76
C ALA A 252 -16.71 -21.05 -3.97
N LYS A 253 -17.57 -21.37 -4.93
CA LYS A 253 -17.16 -22.02 -6.20
C LYS A 253 -16.54 -21.00 -7.17
N ILE A 254 -15.40 -20.44 -6.78
CA ILE A 254 -14.65 -19.44 -7.54
C ILE A 254 -13.32 -20.07 -7.93
N SER A 255 -13.04 -20.13 -9.23
CA SER A 255 -11.87 -20.82 -9.77
C SER A 255 -10.81 -19.86 -10.32
N THR A 256 -11.18 -18.61 -10.60
CA THR A 256 -10.26 -17.60 -11.13
C THR A 256 -10.38 -16.27 -10.39
N HIS A 257 -9.31 -15.47 -10.45
CA HIS A 257 -9.32 -14.10 -9.92
C HIS A 257 -10.39 -13.23 -10.59
N GLY A 258 -10.55 -13.38 -11.91
CA GLY A 258 -11.59 -12.67 -12.65
C GLY A 258 -13.01 -13.01 -12.18
N GLU A 259 -13.29 -14.28 -11.85
CA GLU A 259 -14.56 -14.69 -11.24
C GLU A 259 -14.74 -14.13 -9.83
N MET A 260 -13.65 -14.03 -9.06
CA MET A 260 -13.68 -13.44 -7.71
C MET A 260 -14.12 -11.97 -7.76
N LEU A 261 -13.55 -11.20 -8.69
CA LEU A 261 -13.89 -9.79 -8.86
C LEU A 261 -15.34 -9.59 -9.32
N GLU A 262 -15.83 -10.44 -10.22
CA GLU A 262 -17.26 -10.42 -10.59
C GLU A 262 -18.15 -10.83 -9.40
N TYR A 263 -17.74 -11.83 -8.62
CA TYR A 263 -18.44 -12.21 -7.40
C TYR A 263 -18.53 -11.05 -6.41
N PHE A 264 -17.45 -10.29 -6.19
CA PHE A 264 -17.49 -9.10 -5.33
C PHE A 264 -18.53 -8.07 -5.78
N LYS A 265 -18.66 -7.83 -7.09
CA LYS A 265 -19.69 -6.93 -7.62
C LYS A 265 -21.09 -7.41 -7.27
N THR A 266 -21.35 -8.73 -7.34
CA THR A 266 -22.65 -9.31 -6.94
C THR A 266 -22.97 -9.13 -5.45
N LEU A 267 -21.93 -8.96 -4.62
CA LEU A 267 -22.07 -8.70 -3.19
C LEU A 267 -22.26 -7.22 -2.87
N GLY A 268 -22.19 -6.34 -3.87
CA GLY A 268 -22.22 -4.88 -3.71
C GLY A 268 -20.87 -4.30 -3.28
N LEU A 269 -19.79 -5.08 -3.38
CA LEU A 269 -18.42 -4.60 -3.13
C LEU A 269 -17.90 -3.89 -4.38
N ARG A 270 -17.23 -2.75 -4.17
CA ARG A 270 -16.72 -1.93 -5.25
C ARG A 270 -15.39 -2.47 -5.77
N VAL A 271 -15.36 -2.84 -7.04
CA VAL A 271 -14.16 -3.28 -7.77
C VAL A 271 -13.76 -2.19 -8.78
N ASN A 272 -12.46 -2.09 -9.10
CA ASN A 272 -12.01 -1.11 -10.08
C ASN A 272 -12.62 -1.40 -11.48
N PRO A 273 -13.10 -0.38 -12.23
CA PRO A 273 -13.68 -0.61 -13.56
C PRO A 273 -12.63 -0.88 -14.65
N ASP A 274 -11.35 -0.56 -14.42
CA ASP A 274 -10.28 -0.61 -15.42
C ASP A 274 -9.50 -1.92 -15.41
N ILE A 275 -10.21 -3.02 -15.16
CA ILE A 275 -9.64 -4.37 -15.08
C ILE A 275 -9.75 -5.04 -16.45
N ARG A 276 -8.66 -5.64 -16.92
CA ARG A 276 -8.62 -6.36 -18.20
C ARG A 276 -7.93 -7.71 -18.08
N ARG A 277 -8.22 -8.60 -19.01
CA ARG A 277 -7.63 -9.95 -19.07
C ARG A 277 -6.71 -10.06 -20.28
N PHE A 278 -5.57 -10.70 -20.09
CA PHE A 278 -4.56 -10.86 -21.14
C PHE A 278 -3.97 -12.27 -21.13
N ASP A 279 -3.73 -12.78 -22.32
CA ASP A 279 -3.06 -14.08 -22.51
C ASP A 279 -1.59 -13.92 -22.97
N SER A 280 -1.13 -12.68 -23.21
CA SER A 280 0.21 -12.38 -23.73
C SER A 280 0.81 -11.11 -23.14
N ALA A 281 2.14 -11.05 -23.12
CA ALA A 281 2.89 -9.87 -22.66
C ALA A 281 2.62 -8.65 -23.54
N ASP A 282 2.62 -8.84 -24.87
CA ASP A 282 2.51 -7.73 -25.80
C ASP A 282 1.17 -6.99 -25.62
N GLY A 283 0.07 -7.72 -25.44
CA GLY A 283 -1.22 -7.10 -25.11
C GLY A 283 -1.24 -6.36 -23.77
N MET A 284 -0.51 -6.84 -22.75
CA MET A 284 -0.38 -6.13 -21.48
C MET A 284 0.42 -4.85 -21.64
N LEU A 285 1.53 -4.89 -22.40
CA LEU A 285 2.39 -3.73 -22.62
C LEU A 285 1.65 -2.64 -23.41
N GLU A 286 0.88 -3.01 -24.43
CA GLU A 286 -0.02 -2.08 -25.13
C GLU A 286 -1.03 -1.43 -24.19
N PHE A 287 -1.62 -2.22 -23.29
CA PHE A 287 -2.55 -1.70 -22.29
C PHE A 287 -1.87 -0.79 -21.26
N PHE A 288 -0.61 -1.04 -20.89
CA PHE A 288 0.13 -0.16 -19.98
C PHE A 288 0.36 1.21 -20.59
N GLU A 289 0.70 1.28 -21.88
CA GLU A 289 0.82 2.55 -22.60
C GLU A 289 -0.54 3.29 -22.69
N GLU A 290 -1.62 2.58 -23.04
CA GLU A 290 -2.98 3.13 -23.02
C GLU A 290 -3.34 3.70 -21.64
N PHE A 291 -3.08 2.91 -20.59
CA PHE A 291 -3.43 3.26 -19.23
C PHE A 291 -2.57 4.40 -18.67
N ASN A 292 -1.31 4.52 -19.09
CA ASN A 292 -0.45 5.63 -18.67
C ASN A 292 -0.95 7.00 -19.15
N LEU A 293 -1.66 7.04 -20.29
CA LEU A 293 -2.39 8.23 -20.72
C LEU A 293 -3.66 8.43 -19.90
N LYS A 294 -4.45 7.36 -19.73
CA LYS A 294 -5.72 7.40 -18.99
C LYS A 294 -5.54 7.83 -17.53
N ARG A 295 -4.51 7.35 -16.84
CA ARG A 295 -4.30 7.60 -15.39
C ARG A 295 -4.18 9.08 -15.05
N GLN A 296 -3.81 9.93 -16.00
CA GLN A 296 -3.77 11.38 -15.82
C GLN A 296 -5.16 12.00 -15.62
N SER A 297 -6.19 11.38 -16.20
CA SER A 297 -7.59 11.81 -16.08
C SER A 297 -8.32 11.29 -14.84
N LEU A 298 -7.72 10.33 -14.12
CA LEU A 298 -8.33 9.78 -12.91
C LEU A 298 -8.29 10.80 -11.77
N ASP A 299 -9.34 10.84 -10.96
CA ASP A 299 -9.39 11.66 -9.73
C ASP A 299 -8.71 10.93 -8.56
N TYR A 300 -7.88 9.92 -8.81
CA TYR A 300 -7.12 9.21 -7.78
C TYR A 300 -5.76 8.79 -8.33
N ASP A 301 -4.80 8.58 -7.43
CA ASP A 301 -3.44 8.22 -7.82
C ASP A 301 -3.29 6.72 -8.03
N VAL A 302 -2.51 6.38 -9.05
CA VAL A 302 -2.16 5.02 -9.46
C VAL A 302 -0.68 5.01 -9.78
N ASP A 303 0.08 4.18 -9.06
CA ASP A 303 1.54 4.13 -9.17
C ASP A 303 2.05 3.08 -10.17
N GLY A 304 1.16 2.26 -10.71
CA GLY A 304 1.46 1.27 -11.74
C GLY A 304 0.27 0.38 -12.07
N MET A 305 0.57 -0.83 -12.53
CA MET A 305 -0.43 -1.87 -12.81
C MET A 305 0.00 -3.16 -12.08
N VAL A 306 -0.98 -3.92 -11.59
CA VAL A 306 -0.79 -5.26 -11.01
C VAL A 306 -1.16 -6.28 -12.08
N ILE A 307 -0.34 -7.34 -12.23
CA ILE A 307 -0.56 -8.48 -13.15
C ILE A 307 -0.87 -9.73 -12.34
#